data_AF-A0A518HYX2-F1
#
_entry.id   AF-A0A518HYX2-F1
#
_cell.length_a   1.000
_cell.length_b   1.000
_cell.length_c   1.000
_cell.angle_alpha   90.00
_cell.angle_beta   90.00
_cell.angle_gamma   90.00
#
_symmetry.space_group_name_H-M   'P 1'
#
loop_
_entity.id
_entity.type
_entity.pdbx_description
1 polymer ?
#
loop_
_entity_poly.entity_id
_entity_poly.type
_entity_poly.pdbx_seq_one_letter_code
_entity_poly.pdbx_strand_id
1 'polypeptide(L)'
;MKNVLRRAMFDSETFVVEMVYSDSKGNRTRRIVSPIRFVGSDRFLALCLCREEPRQFYLSRCEDVRLIPAAEVIMPMPMQTIEPATPVPAVPATAVCDAGVACIA
;
A
#
# COMPACT_ATOMS: atom_id res chain seq x y z
N MET A 1 -1.90 8.42 -4.80
CA MET A 1 -2.43 8.30 -3.41
C MET A 1 -3.55 9.30 -3.07
N LYS A 2 -3.34 10.63 -2.99
CA LYS A 2 -4.40 11.55 -2.48
C LYS A 2 -5.74 11.45 -3.22
N ASN A 3 -5.73 11.20 -4.53
CA ASN A 3 -6.97 11.00 -5.31
C ASN A 3 -7.70 9.69 -4.95
N VAL A 4 -6.98 8.62 -4.61
CA VAL A 4 -7.55 7.36 -4.11
C VAL A 4 -8.27 7.61 -2.79
N LEU A 5 -7.61 8.29 -1.86
CA LEU A 5 -8.21 8.65 -0.58
C LEU A 5 -9.45 9.52 -0.77
N ARG A 6 -9.39 10.55 -1.63
CA ARG A 6 -10.56 11.40 -1.95
C ARG A 6 -11.73 10.61 -2.52
N ARG A 7 -11.46 9.62 -3.39
CA ARG A 7 -12.50 8.79 -3.98
C ARG A 7 -13.23 7.98 -2.89
N ALA A 8 -12.50 7.32 -2.00
CA ALA A 8 -13.10 6.59 -0.89
C ALA A 8 -13.78 7.50 0.15
N MET A 9 -13.30 8.74 0.35
CA MET A 9 -13.99 9.73 1.21
C MET A 9 -15.32 10.17 0.62
N PHE A 10 -15.39 10.33 -0.70
CA PHE A 10 -16.60 10.80 -1.39
C PHE A 10 -17.63 9.67 -1.58
N ASP A 11 -17.18 8.43 -1.77
CA ASP A 11 -17.99 7.26 -2.11
C ASP A 11 -17.67 6.09 -1.16
N SER A 12 -17.91 6.32 0.13
CA SER A 12 -17.54 5.42 1.23
C SER A 12 -18.36 4.13 1.27
N GLU A 13 -19.56 4.15 0.70
CA GLU A 13 -20.44 2.98 0.58
C GLU A 13 -19.93 2.00 -0.47
N THR A 14 -19.21 2.48 -1.49
CA THR A 14 -18.66 1.65 -2.55
C THR A 14 -17.21 1.25 -2.27
N PHE A 15 -16.43 2.14 -1.67
CA PHE A 15 -14.98 1.95 -1.54
C PHE A 15 -14.45 2.16 -0.12
N VAL A 16 -13.57 1.24 0.27
CA VAL A 16 -12.60 1.47 1.33
C VAL A 16 -11.18 1.43 0.75
N VAL A 17 -10.18 1.70 1.58
CA VAL A 17 -8.78 1.73 1.18
C VAL A 17 -8.02 0.61 1.86
N GLU A 18 -7.32 -0.19 1.08
CA GLU A 18 -6.25 -1.05 1.58
C GLU A 18 -4.90 -0.35 1.36
N MET A 19 -4.04 -0.42 2.37
CA MET A 19 -2.69 0.14 2.31
C MET A 19 -1.72 -0.63 3.20
N VAL A 20 -0.43 -0.52 2.87
CA VAL A 20 0.66 -0.83 3.80
C VAL A 20 0.95 0.42 4.62
N TYR A 21 1.00 0.26 5.94
CA TYR A 21 1.30 1.34 6.86
C TYR A 21 2.49 1.00 7.76
N SER A 22 3.48 1.88 7.74
CA SER A 22 4.65 1.83 8.61
C SER A 22 4.38 2.63 9.89
N ASP A 23 4.42 1.97 11.05
CA ASP A 23 4.25 2.67 12.33
C ASP A 23 5.52 3.42 12.76
N SER A 24 5.47 4.12 13.91
CA SER A 24 6.63 4.85 14.43
C SER A 24 7.77 3.96 14.93
N LYS A 25 7.50 2.66 15.13
CA LYS A 25 8.49 1.65 15.53
C LYS A 25 9.09 0.94 14.31
N GLY A 26 8.66 1.31 13.09
CA GLY A 26 9.10 0.70 11.84
C GLY A 26 8.34 -0.57 11.46
N ASN A 27 7.30 -0.97 12.22
CA ASN A 27 6.52 -2.15 11.86
C ASN A 27 5.64 -1.84 10.66
N ARG A 28 5.70 -2.69 9.63
CA ARG A 28 4.87 -2.59 8.44
C ARG A 28 3.66 -3.50 8.59
N THR A 29 2.48 -2.94 8.37
CA THR A 29 1.20 -3.67 8.49
C THR A 29 0.30 -3.38 7.30
N ARG A 30 -0.35 -4.40 6.73
CA ARG A 30 -1.46 -4.20 5.78
C ARG A 30 -2.70 -3.84 6.59
N ARG A 31 -3.37 -2.75 6.20
CA ARG A 31 -4.55 -2.23 6.88
C ARG A 31 -5.62 -1.88 5.88
N ILE A 32 -6.86 -2.14 6.29
CA ILE A 32 -8.05 -1.68 5.60
C ILE A 32 -8.64 -0.54 6.43
N VAL A 33 -8.92 0.59 5.77
CA VAL A 33 -9.41 1.82 6.41
C VAL A 33 -10.51 2.45 5.56
N SER A 34 -11.50 3.06 6.22
CA SER A 34 -12.48 3.94 5.58
C SER A 34 -12.09 5.39 5.85
N PRO A 35 -11.53 6.12 4.86
CA PRO A 35 -11.05 7.48 5.08
C PRO A 35 -12.20 8.47 5.29
N ILE A 36 -12.05 9.36 6.28
CA ILE A 36 -13.09 10.34 6.67
C ILE A 36 -12.76 11.73 6.10
N ARG A 37 -11.56 12.23 6.39
CA ARG A 37 -11.11 13.57 5.94
C ARG A 37 -9.60 13.73 6.02
N PHE A 38 -9.05 14.70 5.31
CA PHE A 38 -7.68 15.16 5.54
C PHE A 38 -7.58 15.99 6.82
N VAL A 39 -6.41 15.92 7.47
CA VAL A 39 -6.04 16.71 8.65
C VAL A 39 -4.72 17.40 8.31
N GLY A 40 -4.79 18.65 7.87
CA GLY A 40 -3.62 19.34 7.32
C GLY A 40 -3.19 18.78 5.96
N SER A 41 -1.92 18.97 5.61
CA SER A 41 -1.36 18.59 4.29
C SER A 41 -0.76 17.18 4.25
N ASP A 42 -0.44 16.62 5.42
CA ASP A 42 0.41 15.44 5.63
C ASP A 42 -0.31 14.25 6.28
N ARG A 43 -1.54 14.44 6.79
CA ARG A 43 -2.31 13.41 7.48
C ARG A 43 -3.74 13.30 7.00
N PHE A 44 -4.36 12.18 7.35
CA PHE A 44 -5.80 11.98 7.22
C PHE A 44 -6.35 11.21 8.42
N LEU A 45 -7.62 11.46 8.74
CA LEU A 45 -8.40 10.70 9.70
C LEU A 45 -9.17 9.61 8.95
N ALA A 46 -9.15 8.39 9.47
CA ALA A 46 -9.89 7.27 8.92
C ALA A 46 -10.39 6.34 10.03
N LEU A 47 -11.51 5.67 9.80
CA LEU A 47 -11.91 4.51 10.60
C LEU A 47 -10.99 3.34 10.25
N CYS A 48 -10.24 2.83 11.21
CA CYS A 48 -9.38 1.66 10.99
C CYS A 48 -10.18 0.39 11.22
N LEU A 49 -10.54 -0.33 10.16
CA LEU A 49 -11.37 -1.54 10.27
C LEU A 49 -10.66 -2.68 11.01
N CYS A 50 -9.34 -2.60 11.16
CA CYS A 50 -8.54 -3.56 11.94
C CYS A 50 -8.52 -3.28 13.46
N ARG A 51 -8.88 -2.06 13.88
CA ARG A 51 -8.83 -1.63 15.29
C ARG A 51 -10.18 -1.11 15.79
N GLU A 52 -11.17 -1.02 14.89
CA GLU A 52 -12.54 -0.61 15.18
C GLU A 52 -12.63 0.80 15.79
N GLU A 53 -11.65 1.66 15.47
CA GLU A 53 -11.56 3.01 16.01
C GLU A 53 -11.09 4.01 14.94
N PRO A 54 -11.49 5.30 15.05
CA PRO A 54 -10.91 6.37 14.26
C PRO A 54 -9.43 6.60 14.60
N ARG A 55 -8.55 6.58 13.60
CA ARG A 55 -7.11 6.84 13.76
C ARG A 55 -6.60 7.82 12.71
N GLN A 56 -5.59 8.59 13.10
CA GLN A 56 -4.86 9.43 12.15
C GLN A 56 -3.70 8.65 11.54
N PHE A 57 -3.51 8.84 10.23
CA PHE A 57 -2.44 8.22 9.46
C PHE A 57 -1.61 9.30 8.77
N TYR A 58 -0.29 9.13 8.82
CA TYR A 58 0.66 9.98 8.10
C TYR A 58 0.78 9.49 6.65
N LEU A 59 0.55 10.40 5.71
CA LEU A 59 0.63 10.10 4.27
C LEU A 59 2.02 9.60 3.86
N SER A 60 3.08 10.11 4.49
CA SER A 60 4.47 9.68 4.23
C SER A 60 4.78 8.26 4.66
N ARG A 61 3.88 7.59 5.41
CA ARG A 61 4.05 6.23 5.91
C ARG A 61 3.10 5.23 5.25
N CYS A 62 2.39 5.67 4.20
CA CYS A 62 1.45 4.85 3.43
C CYS A 62 2.10 4.39 2.13
N GLU A 63 2.05 3.08 1.89
CA GLU A 63 2.55 2.41 0.70
C GLU A 63 1.44 1.52 0.11
N ASP A 64 1.55 1.13 -1.16
CA ASP A 64 0.63 0.23 -1.86
C ASP A 64 -0.86 0.56 -1.68
N VAL A 65 -1.20 1.85 -1.74
CA VAL A 65 -2.55 2.36 -1.46
C VAL A 65 -3.48 2.08 -2.65
N ARG A 66 -4.53 1.29 -2.42
CA ARG A 66 -5.54 0.93 -3.42
C ARG A 66 -6.97 1.01 -2.89
N LEU A 67 -7.94 1.22 -3.79
CA LEU A 67 -9.36 1.05 -3.48
C LEU A 67 -9.69 -0.44 -3.48
N ILE A 68 -10.53 -0.86 -2.55
CA ILE A 68 -11.19 -2.17 -2.58
C ILE A 68 -12.70 -1.97 -2.34
N PRO A 69 -13.55 -2.87 -2.84
CA PRO A 69 -15.00 -2.78 -2.63
C PRO A 69 -15.35 -2.83 -1.14
N ALA A 70 -16.15 -1.88 -0.67
CA ALA A 70 -16.60 -1.84 0.72
C ALA A 70 -17.49 -3.05 1.09
N ALA A 71 -18.20 -3.63 0.11
CA ALA A 71 -19.03 -4.82 0.30
C ALA A 71 -18.22 -6.10 0.63
N GLU A 72 -16.91 -6.12 0.37
CA GLU A 72 -16.04 -7.27 0.64
C GLU A 72 -15.40 -7.23 2.04
N VAL A 73 -15.65 -6.18 2.81
CA VAL A 73 -15.01 -5.96 4.10
C VAL A 73 -16.04 -5.87 5.22
N ILE A 74 -15.76 -6.58 6.32
CA ILE A 74 -16.57 -6.58 7.53
C ILE A 74 -15.65 -6.33 8.71
N MET A 75 -16.03 -5.44 9.62
CA MET A 75 -15.26 -5.22 10.84
C MET A 75 -15.46 -6.38 11.84
N PRO A 76 -14.40 -6.85 12.51
CA PRO A 76 -13.00 -6.44 12.35
C PRO A 76 -12.29 -7.12 11.17
N MET A 77 -11.43 -6.38 10.47
CA MET A 77 -10.54 -6.94 9.45
C MET A 77 -9.18 -7.34 10.07
N PRO A 78 -8.58 -8.48 9.67
CA PRO A 78 -7.30 -8.90 10.22
C PRO A 78 -6.17 -7.92 9.87
N MET A 79 -5.33 -7.59 10.85
CA MET A 79 -4.12 -6.83 10.63
C MET A 79 -2.98 -7.78 10.25
N GLN A 80 -2.48 -7.66 9.02
CA GLN A 80 -1.39 -8.52 8.55
C GLN A 80 -0.07 -7.80 8.74
N THR A 81 0.86 -8.42 9.48
CA THR A 81 2.24 -7.96 9.54
C THR A 81 2.92 -8.27 8.22
N ILE A 82 3.61 -7.28 7.65
CA ILE A 82 4.40 -7.48 6.44
C ILE A 82 5.84 -7.65 6.89
N GLU A 83 6.34 -8.87 6.75
CA GLU A 83 7.76 -9.14 6.94
C GLU A 83 8.56 -8.28 5.94
N PRO A 84 9.69 -7.69 6.36
CA PRO A 84 10.56 -7.01 5.42
C PRO A 84 10.97 -8.01 4.36
N ALA A 85 10.68 -7.68 3.09
CA ALA A 85 11.10 -8.50 1.97
C ALA A 85 12.60 -8.75 2.13
N THR A 86 12.99 -10.01 2.28
CA THR A 86 14.40 -10.40 2.16
C THR A 86 14.87 -9.83 0.83
N PRO A 87 15.96 -9.04 0.76
CA PRO A 87 16.43 -8.55 -0.52
C PRO A 87 16.70 -9.77 -1.39
N VAL A 88 15.90 -9.94 -2.44
CA VAL A 88 16.15 -10.97 -3.45
C VAL A 88 17.55 -10.65 -3.98
N PRO A 89 18.53 -11.56 -3.85
CA PRO A 89 19.85 -11.29 -4.37
C PRO A 89 19.69 -10.97 -5.85
N ALA A 90 20.24 -9.82 -6.27
CA ALA A 90 20.23 -9.41 -7.65
C ALA A 90 20.78 -10.56 -8.48
N VAL A 91 19.93 -11.14 -9.33
CA VAL A 91 20.37 -12.13 -10.31
C VAL A 91 21.39 -11.40 -11.19
N PRO A 92 22.67 -11.81 -11.20
CA PRO A 92 23.63 -11.17 -12.08
C PRO A 92 23.17 -11.43 -13.51
N ALA A 93 22.97 -10.36 -14.27
CA ALA A 93 22.78 -10.43 -15.71
C ALA A 93 23.98 -11.18 -16.30
N THR A 94 23.79 -12.44 -16.67
CA THR A 94 24.79 -13.18 -17.44
C THR A 94 24.99 -12.46 -18.75
N ALA A 95 26.18 -11.90 -18.90
CA ALA A 95 26.71 -11.39 -20.16
C ALA A 95 26.69 -12.53 -21.19
N VAL A 96 25.80 -12.42 -22.17
CA VAL A 96 25.96 -13.12 -23.45
C VAL A 96 27.04 -12.37 -24.22
N CYS A 97 28.21 -12.98 -24.32
CA CYS A 97 29.28 -12.55 -25.22
C CYS A 97 28.87 -12.92 -26.64
N ASP A 98 28.67 -11.92 -27.51
CA ASP A 98 28.57 -12.09 -28.95
C ASP A 98 29.86 -12.74 -29.48
N ALA A 99 29.77 -14.02 -29.85
CA ALA A 99 30.76 -14.69 -30.68
C ALA A 99 30.29 -14.61 -32.14
N GLY A 100 31.04 -13.87 -32.94
CA GLY A 100 30.64 -13.39 -34.25
C GLY A 100 30.61 -14.40 -35.39
N VAL A 101 30.10 -13.93 -36.52
CA VAL A 101 30.38 -14.46 -37.86
C VAL A 101 30.47 -13.26 -38.80
N ALA A 102 31.68 -12.97 -39.25
CA ALA A 102 31.96 -12.02 -40.33
C ALA A 102 32.55 -12.77 -41.52
N CYS A 103 31.93 -12.55 -42.68
CA CYS A 103 32.46 -12.63 -44.05
C CYS A 103 32.96 -14.00 -44.56
N ILE A 104 32.20 -14.58 -45.49
CA ILE A 104 32.72 -15.47 -46.53
C ILE A 104 32.56 -14.71 -47.86
N ALA A 105 33.69 -14.49 -48.54
CA ALA A 105 33.80 -14.01 -49.91
C ALA A 105 33.93 -15.20 -50.87
#